data_AF-A0A8S9Q475-F1
#
_entry.id   AF-A0A8S9Q475-F1
#
_cell.length_a   1.000
_cell.length_b   1.000
_cell.length_c   1.000
_cell.angle_alpha   90.00
_cell.angle_beta   90.00
_cell.angle_gamma   90.00
#
_symmetry.space_group_name_H-M   'P 1'
#
loop_
_entity.id
_entity.type
_entity.pdbx_description
1 polymer ?
#
loop_
_entity_poly.entity_id
_entity_poly.type
_entity_poly.pdbx_seq_one_letter_code
_entity_poly.pdbx_strand_id
1 'polypeptide(L)'
;MMSVQFLQSQVFVYPLAERFLGPMLVTRFAGALMIPIQMSYPFIANLSGLSLSLMLNCASIFINVLIESALTGLMILQNKAVDQSQRGAANGIAMTAMSLFKTVGPAGAGILFSWSERRLNAAFLPGIIA
;
A
#
# COMPACT_ATOMS: atom_id res chain seq x y z
N MET A 1 -11.36 -4.34 -17.63
CA MET A 1 -11.98 -3.36 -16.70
C MET A 1 -10.97 -2.65 -15.80
N MET A 2 -9.89 -3.31 -15.34
CA MET A 2 -8.83 -2.71 -14.50
C MET A 2 -7.91 -1.70 -15.22
N SER A 3 -7.83 -1.77 -16.55
CA SER A 3 -6.99 -0.91 -17.39
C SER A 3 -7.51 0.53 -17.53
N VAL A 4 -8.83 0.74 -17.41
CA VAL A 4 -9.45 2.07 -17.59
C VAL A 4 -9.28 2.96 -16.35
N GLN A 5 -9.31 2.37 -15.16
CA GLN A 5 -9.13 3.07 -13.88
C GLN A 5 -7.71 3.64 -13.75
N PHE A 6 -6.72 2.87 -14.21
CA PHE A 6 -5.32 3.28 -14.23
C PHE A 6 -5.10 4.52 -15.11
N LEU A 7 -5.69 4.53 -16.32
CA LEU A 7 -5.59 5.67 -17.24
C LEU A 7 -6.27 6.94 -16.72
N GLN A 8 -7.45 6.81 -16.09
CA GLN A 8 -8.19 7.96 -15.58
C GLN A 8 -7.43 8.65 -14.42
N SER A 9 -6.77 7.87 -13.56
CA SER A 9 -5.92 8.41 -12.49
C SER A 9 -4.72 9.17 -13.06
N GLN A 10 -4.06 8.64 -14.10
CA GLN A 10 -2.91 9.30 -14.74
C GLN A 10 -3.27 10.59 -15.47
N VAL A 11 -4.53 10.80 -15.90
CA VAL A 11 -4.91 12.00 -16.65
C VAL A 11 -5.41 13.12 -15.74
N PHE A 12 -6.08 12.79 -14.63
CA PHE A 12 -6.65 13.80 -13.71
C PHE A 12 -5.78 14.09 -12.47
N VAL A 13 -5.08 13.09 -11.93
CA VAL A 13 -4.28 13.26 -10.70
C VAL A 13 -2.93 13.91 -11.00
N TYR A 14 -2.36 13.67 -12.18
CA TYR A 14 -1.07 14.22 -12.61
C TYR A 14 -1.01 15.76 -12.62
N PRO A 15 -1.97 16.50 -13.21
CA PRO A 15 -1.98 17.96 -13.14
C PRO A 15 -2.33 18.50 -11.74
N LEU A 16 -3.00 17.72 -10.89
CA LEU A 16 -3.34 18.11 -9.52
C LEU A 16 -2.16 17.92 -8.55
N ALA A 17 -1.39 16.85 -8.74
CA ALA A 17 -0.19 16.52 -7.97
C ALA A 17 0.98 17.47 -8.27
N GLU A 18 1.08 17.95 -9.52
CA GLU A 18 2.05 18.99 -9.90
C GLU A 18 1.80 20.33 -9.18
N ARG A 19 0.53 20.62 -8.85
CA ARG A 19 0.12 21.92 -8.30
C ARG A 19 0.20 22.06 -6.78
N PHE A 20 0.18 20.96 -6.01
CA PHE A 20 -0.08 21.07 -4.58
C PHE A 20 1.15 21.21 -3.66
N LEU A 21 2.15 20.32 -3.61
CA LEU A 21 3.10 20.37 -2.48
C LEU A 21 4.49 19.72 -2.66
N GLY A 22 4.83 19.25 -3.85
CA GLY A 22 6.04 18.47 -4.04
C GLY A 22 5.79 16.98 -3.70
N PRO A 23 6.18 16.05 -4.60
CA PRO A 23 5.94 14.61 -4.45
C PRO A 23 6.38 14.02 -3.10
N MET A 24 7.41 14.60 -2.49
CA MET A 24 8.06 14.10 -1.29
C MET A 24 7.18 14.21 -0.03
N LEU A 25 6.42 15.29 0.13
CA LEU A 25 5.52 15.45 1.28
C LEU A 25 4.32 14.53 1.16
N VAL A 26 3.74 14.42 -0.04
CA VAL A 26 2.59 13.54 -0.31
C VAL A 26 2.96 12.08 -0.06
N THR A 27 4.10 11.59 -0.55
CA THR A 27 4.57 10.22 -0.28
C THR A 27 4.78 9.97 1.22
N ARG A 28 5.32 10.95 1.96
CA ARG A 28 5.54 10.83 3.42
C ARG A 28 4.24 10.81 4.21
N PHE A 29 3.31 11.73 3.93
CA PHE A 29 2.02 11.78 4.59
C PHE A 29 1.15 10.57 4.23
N ALA A 30 1.16 10.13 2.98
CA ALA A 30 0.46 8.92 2.55
C ALA A 30 0.99 7.70 3.31
N GLY A 31 2.32 7.52 3.36
CA GLY A 31 2.94 6.44 4.14
C GLY A 31 2.61 6.49 5.64
N ALA A 32 2.62 7.68 6.23
CA ALA A 32 2.27 7.86 7.65
C ALA A 32 0.79 7.57 7.95
N LEU A 33 -0.13 7.96 7.06
CA LEU A 33 -1.56 7.72 7.19
C LEU A 33 -1.96 6.27 6.91
N MET A 34 -1.20 5.55 6.09
CA MET A 34 -1.44 4.13 5.83
C MET A 34 -1.28 3.25 7.07
N ILE A 35 -0.31 3.57 7.94
CA ILE A 35 -0.01 2.78 9.15
C ILE A 35 -1.23 2.68 10.09
N PRO A 36 -1.85 3.78 10.57
CA PRO A 36 -3.00 3.70 11.46
C PRO A 36 -4.24 3.09 10.78
N ILE A 37 -4.43 3.32 9.48
CA ILE A 37 -5.52 2.70 8.73
C ILE A 37 -5.32 1.18 8.66
N GLN A 38 -4.11 0.69 8.39
CA GLN A 38 -3.81 -0.73 8.35
C GLN A 38 -3.95 -1.40 9.73
N MET A 39 -3.54 -0.70 10.80
CA MET A 39 -3.74 -1.14 12.19
C MET A 39 -5.21 -1.21 12.60
N SER A 40 -6.09 -0.50 11.89
CA SER A 40 -7.54 -0.49 12.17
C SER A 40 -8.28 -1.69 11.57
N TYR A 41 -7.68 -2.44 10.62
CA TYR A 41 -8.29 -3.65 10.02
C TYR A 41 -8.70 -4.74 11.01
N PRO A 42 -7.90 -5.12 12.02
CA PRO A 42 -8.33 -6.09 13.03
C PRO A 42 -9.51 -5.59 13.87
N PHE A 43 -9.68 -4.26 14.03
CA PHE A 43 -10.86 -3.71 14.71
C PHE A 43 -12.11 -3.75 13.82
N ILE A 44 -11.94 -3.51 12.52
CA ILE A 44 -13.03 -3.63 11.53
C ILE A 44 -13.53 -5.08 11.46
N ALA A 45 -12.65 -6.07 11.67
CA ALA A 45 -13.01 -7.49 11.69
C ALA A 45 -13.98 -7.88 12.82
N ASN A 46 -14.15 -7.05 13.86
CA ASN A 46 -15.13 -7.28 14.94
C ASN A 46 -16.56 -6.83 14.59
N LEU A 47 -16.76 -6.18 13.44
CA LEU A 47 -18.08 -5.75 12.96
C LEU A 47 -18.73 -6.87 12.14
N SER A 48 -20.06 -6.93 12.10
CA SER A 48 -20.81 -7.94 11.36
C SER A 48 -21.77 -7.33 10.33
N GLY A 49 -22.02 -8.07 9.24
CA GLY A 49 -23.03 -7.74 8.23
C GLY A 49 -22.68 -6.55 7.32
N LEU A 50 -23.65 -5.67 7.08
CA LEU A 50 -23.55 -4.54 6.14
C LEU A 50 -22.44 -3.55 6.53
N SER A 51 -22.30 -3.26 7.82
CA SER A 51 -21.31 -2.30 8.34
C SER A 51 -19.87 -2.74 8.10
N LEU A 52 -19.60 -4.04 8.19
CA LEU A 52 -18.30 -4.63 7.86
C LEU A 52 -17.96 -4.38 6.39
N SER A 53 -18.88 -4.76 5.49
CA SER A 53 -18.68 -4.59 4.04
C SER A 53 -18.49 -3.11 3.68
N LEU A 54 -19.30 -2.21 4.25
CA LEU A 54 -19.20 -0.78 3.99
C LEU A 54 -17.85 -0.20 4.44
N MET A 55 -17.42 -0.48 5.68
CA MET A 55 -16.15 0.02 6.20
C MET A 55 -14.95 -0.58 5.48
N LEU A 56 -14.97 -1.88 5.15
CA LEU A 56 -13.92 -2.52 4.37
C LEU A 56 -13.80 -1.91 2.97
N ASN A 57 -14.92 -1.68 2.29
CA ASN A 57 -14.91 -1.05 0.97
C ASN A 57 -14.39 0.38 1.02
N CYS A 58 -14.85 1.20 1.98
CA CYS A 58 -14.33 2.55 2.19
C CYS A 58 -12.82 2.53 2.49
N ALA A 59 -12.38 1.72 3.46
CA ALA A 59 -10.97 1.61 3.84
C ALA A 59 -10.10 1.13 2.66
N SER A 60 -10.59 0.15 1.89
CA SER A 60 -9.91 -0.35 0.69
C SER A 60 -9.75 0.75 -0.37
N ILE A 61 -10.80 1.52 -0.65
CA ILE A 61 -10.73 2.64 -1.61
C ILE A 61 -9.70 3.68 -1.13
N PHE A 62 -9.76 4.07 0.14
CA PHE A 62 -8.81 5.05 0.70
C PHE A 62 -7.37 4.56 0.62
N ILE A 63 -7.12 3.31 1.00
CA ILE A 63 -5.77 2.73 0.92
C ILE A 63 -5.29 2.65 -0.52
N ASN A 64 -6.13 2.21 -1.46
CA ASN A 64 -5.74 2.13 -2.86
C ASN A 64 -5.36 3.51 -3.43
N VAL A 65 -6.13 4.56 -3.12
CA VAL A 65 -5.80 5.93 -3.53
C VAL A 65 -4.48 6.42 -2.89
N LEU A 66 -4.24 6.10 -1.61
CA LEU A 66 -2.98 6.43 -0.94
C LEU A 66 -1.78 5.66 -1.52
N ILE A 67 -1.95 4.39 -1.90
CA ILE A 67 -0.91 3.57 -2.54
C ILE A 67 -0.54 4.18 -3.90
N GLU A 68 -1.52 4.43 -4.75
CA GLU A 68 -1.27 4.95 -6.11
C GLU A 68 -0.61 6.33 -6.08
N SER A 69 -1.04 7.20 -5.17
CA SER A 69 -0.41 8.52 -4.97
C SER A 69 1.03 8.41 -4.45
N ALA A 70 1.30 7.53 -3.48
CA ALA A 70 2.65 7.30 -2.97
C ALA A 70 3.59 6.71 -4.04
N LEU A 71 3.13 5.73 -4.82
CA LEU A 71 3.89 5.11 -5.92
C LEU A 71 4.21 6.12 -7.01
N THR A 72 3.24 6.93 -7.40
CA THR A 72 3.45 8.00 -8.38
C THR A 72 4.49 9.00 -7.88
N GLY A 73 4.41 9.40 -6.60
CA GLY A 73 5.40 10.30 -6.00
C GLY A 73 6.81 9.71 -5.95
N LEU A 74 6.93 8.41 -5.65
CA LEU A 74 8.20 7.67 -5.68
C LEU A 74 8.81 7.59 -7.08
N MET A 75 8.00 7.31 -8.10
CA MET A 75 8.45 7.27 -9.50
C MET A 75 8.99 8.64 -9.96
N ILE A 76 8.33 9.74 -9.58
CA ILE A 76 8.82 11.09 -9.88
C ILE A 76 10.15 11.36 -9.17
N LEU A 77 10.26 10.96 -7.90
CA LEU A 77 11.50 11.15 -7.13
C LEU A 77 12.67 10.33 -7.70
N GLN A 78 12.42 9.09 -8.14
CA GLN A 78 13.42 8.25 -8.81
C GLN A 78 13.88 8.87 -10.13
N ASN A 79 12.94 9.35 -10.95
CA ASN A 79 13.25 10.04 -12.21
C ASN A 79 14.05 11.33 -11.99
N LYS A 80 13.90 12.00 -10.84
CA LYS A 80 14.71 13.18 -10.46
C LYS A 80 16.08 12.82 -9.90
N ALA A 81 16.23 11.66 -9.27
CA ALA A 81 17.48 11.21 -8.67
C ALA A 81 18.45 10.54 -9.67
N VAL A 82 17.98 10.22 -10.88
CA VAL A 82 18.73 9.46 -11.88
C VAL A 82 18.76 10.20 -13.22
N ASP A 83 19.92 10.16 -13.89
CA ASP A 83 20.11 10.73 -15.23
C ASP A 83 19.16 10.10 -16.27
N GLN A 84 18.73 10.90 -17.24
CA GLN A 84 17.72 10.52 -18.25
C GLN A 84 18.04 9.20 -18.95
N SER A 85 19.32 8.91 -19.23
CA SER A 85 19.77 7.68 -19.88
C SER A 85 19.58 6.42 -19.02
N GLN A 86 19.53 6.57 -17.70
CA GLN A 86 19.44 5.48 -16.73
C GLN A 86 18.05 5.34 -16.09
N ARG A 87 17.10 6.24 -16.38
CA ARG A 87 15.72 6.19 -15.85
C ARG A 87 15.02 4.87 -16.14
N GLY A 88 15.22 4.30 -17.33
CA GLY A 88 14.65 3.01 -17.69
C GLY A 88 15.15 1.86 -16.81
N ALA A 89 16.46 1.83 -16.55
CA ALA A 89 17.07 0.83 -15.67
C ALA A 89 16.64 1.03 -14.20
N ALA A 90 16.62 2.27 -13.72
CA ALA A 90 16.20 2.60 -12.36
C ALA A 90 14.73 2.22 -12.09
N ASN A 91 13.81 2.59 -13.00
CA ASN A 91 12.40 2.22 -12.88
C ASN A 91 12.18 0.69 -12.98
N GLY A 92 12.98 0.01 -13.81
CA GLY A 92 12.97 -1.45 -13.91
C GLY A 92 13.39 -2.14 -12.60
N ILE A 93 14.47 -1.66 -11.97
CA ILE A 93 14.93 -2.16 -10.66
C ILE A 93 13.87 -1.88 -9.59
N ALA A 94 13.30 -0.68 -9.56
CA ALA A 94 12.27 -0.32 -8.60
C ALA A 94 11.00 -1.17 -8.74
N MET A 95 10.53 -1.42 -9.96
CA MET A 95 9.38 -2.31 -10.20
C MET A 95 9.69 -3.76 -9.81
N THR A 96 10.92 -4.23 -10.05
CA THR A 96 11.35 -5.57 -9.64
C THR A 96 11.40 -5.70 -8.13
N ALA A 97 11.98 -4.72 -7.43
CA ALA A 97 11.99 -4.70 -5.97
C ALA A 97 10.56 -4.67 -5.41
N MET A 98 9.69 -3.83 -5.96
CA MET A 98 8.29 -3.74 -5.55
C MET A 98 7.54 -5.07 -5.74
N SER A 99 7.71 -5.74 -6.88
CA SER A 99 7.04 -7.02 -7.12
C SER A 99 7.54 -8.12 -6.18
N LEU A 100 8.86 -8.17 -5.91
CA LEU A 100 9.44 -9.08 -4.92
C LEU A 100 8.82 -8.86 -3.54
N PHE A 101 8.72 -7.62 -3.07
CA PHE A 101 8.08 -7.32 -1.78
C PHE A 101 6.58 -7.66 -1.77
N LYS A 102 5.87 -7.43 -2.88
CA LYS A 102 4.46 -7.84 -3.01
C LYS A 102 4.27 -9.36 -2.96
N THR A 103 5.27 -10.14 -3.37
CA THR A 103 5.22 -11.62 -3.30
C THR A 103 5.66 -12.14 -1.94
N VAL A 104 6.75 -11.61 -1.39
CA VAL A 104 7.31 -12.04 -0.11
C VAL A 104 6.44 -11.60 1.06
N GLY A 105 5.77 -10.45 0.97
CA GLY A 105 4.89 -9.93 2.02
C GLY A 105 3.80 -10.92 2.44
N PRO A 106 2.90 -11.36 1.53
CA PRO A 106 1.88 -12.35 1.83
C PRO A 106 2.45 -13.69 2.29
N ALA A 107 3.55 -14.16 1.69
CA ALA A 107 4.20 -15.41 2.08
C ALA A 107 4.76 -15.35 3.51
N GLY A 108 5.47 -14.27 3.85
CA GLY A 108 6.00 -14.02 5.19
C GLY A 108 4.90 -13.83 6.24
N ALA A 109 3.87 -13.06 5.90
CA ALA A 109 2.69 -12.90 6.76
C ALA A 109 1.99 -14.24 7.02
N GLY A 110 1.85 -15.10 5.99
CA GLY A 110 1.27 -16.44 6.14
C GLY A 110 2.12 -17.38 7.00
N ILE A 111 3.45 -17.36 6.85
CA ILE A 111 4.37 -18.13 7.72
C ILE A 111 4.27 -17.64 9.18
N LEU A 112 4.27 -16.33 9.39
CA LEU A 112 4.16 -15.74 10.72
C LEU A 112 2.81 -16.06 11.37
N PHE A 113 1.73 -16.00 10.60
CA PHE A 113 0.38 -16.37 11.04
C PHE A 113 0.29 -17.86 11.41
N SER A 114 0.78 -18.76 10.54
CA SER A 114 0.78 -20.20 10.84
C SER A 114 1.64 -20.55 12.06
N TRP A 115 2.71 -19.77 12.31
CA TRP A 115 3.53 -19.92 13.51
C TRP A 115 2.83 -19.42 14.78
N SER A 116 2.05 -18.34 14.71
CA SER A 116 1.27 -17.84 15.86
C SER A 116 0.17 -18.82 16.26
N GLU A 117 -0.56 -19.42 15.29
CA GLU A 117 -1.58 -20.45 15.57
C GLU A 117 -1.02 -21.64 16.34
N ARG A 118 0.24 -22.02 16.11
CA ARG A 118 0.90 -23.13 16.83
C ARG A 118 1.30 -22.79 18.27
N ARG A 119 1.22 -21.52 18.69
CA ARG A 119 1.71 -21.03 19.99
C ARG A 119 0.62 -20.29 20.79
N LEU A 120 -0.49 -20.97 21.07
CA LEU A 120 -1.61 -20.42 21.86
C LEU A 120 -1.23 -19.96 23.29
N ASN A 121 -0.17 -20.52 23.88
CA ASN A 121 0.27 -20.24 25.26
C ASN A 121 1.53 -19.35 25.36
N ALA A 122 1.92 -18.64 24.30
CA ALA A 122 3.11 -17.77 24.31
C ALA A 122 2.75 -16.30 24.62
N ALA A 123 3.59 -15.62 25.41
CA ALA A 123 3.40 -14.19 25.75
C ALA A 123 3.67 -13.22 24.57
N PHE A 124 4.26 -13.70 23.47
CA PHE A 124 4.61 -12.90 22.28
C PHE A 124 4.13 -13.63 21.03
N LEU A 125 3.33 -12.93 20.18
CA LEU A 125 2.61 -13.50 19.02
C LEU A 125 1.75 -14.74 19.35
N PRO A 126 0.85 -14.68 20.36
CA PRO A 126 -0.11 -15.76 20.60
C PRO A 126 -1.05 -15.91 19.40
N GLY A 127 -1.42 -17.16 19.08
CA GLY A 127 -2.45 -17.44 18.09
C GLY A 127 -3.80 -16.83 18.51
N ILE A 128 -4.52 -16.26 17.56
CA ILE A 128 -5.90 -15.80 17.79
C ILE A 128 -6.78 -17.06 17.77
N ILE A 129 -7.47 -17.32 18.87
CA ILE A 129 -8.53 -18.33 18.92
C ILE A 129 -9.72 -17.71 18.18
N ALA A 130 -9.99 -18.18 16.96
CA ALA A 130 -11.19 -17.85 16.21
C ALA A 130 -12.41 -18.58 16.80
#